data_AF-A0A9N8WWN8-F1
#
_entry.id   AF-A0A9N8WWN8-F1
#
_cell.length_a   1.000
_cell.length_b   1.000
_cell.length_c   1.000
_cell.angle_alpha   90.00
_cell.angle_beta   90.00
_cell.angle_gamma   90.00
#
_symmetry.space_group_name_H-M   'P 1'
#
loop_
_entity.id
_entity.type
_entity.pdbx_description
1 polymer ?
#
loop_
_entity_poly.entity_id
_entity_poly.type
_entity_poly.pdbx_seq_one_letter_code
_entity_poly.pdbx_strand_id
1 'polypeptide(L)'
;MQSDYQQQGLGSKPPPPKRKRTLPPRLKGNNIPDQSPGNNTQGHWPLFGHLDSSTSTSATNKRQAILDHLDDQATFKKGDEDYKIHIKLQCKVGTELQKWAVVGYQLCYVLNNSSLDHDLENCTAAGSEVAQRILSWLKTLHLERYAGNQNQCSLCTETDQICEDMGIMIRRFEARTEEEKNHWTEKYLSATDLDGFCENKPAVRRTIAALCAVDNQILGKAFTSFVSKRYNTDLTKKDQATKWFEEKVPLEETWVPQLLAAFDLLVRAFEFLGAGGDDDSRDSRPSRLPGAPTLQMCWDDGQEVREWKVVMDWWMGKCSFCAGRGVQGPQIEHTLRKCPHGGKRVLRSELAEAIHEEGIRARGGCRGCAMPREVCEAWEQDGSGEWCFNQAVSCQYGSQAYDTAIGFFLCTDPRYRMELRENMSEEGSEHDDEESVAIWLGKKIAVTGIEACQMTRQLRVWSQMAWENAGIRRMGN
;
A
#
# COMPACT_ATOMS: atom_id res chain seq x y z
N MET A 1 -19.78 -65.83 25.01
CA MET A 1 -18.71 -64.94 25.48
C MET A 1 -17.64 -64.91 24.39
N GLN A 2 -17.28 -63.69 23.95
CA GLN A 2 -15.99 -63.23 23.38
C GLN A 2 -15.17 -64.19 22.49
N SER A 3 -14.57 -63.81 21.37
CA SER A 3 -14.44 -62.56 20.63
C SER A 3 -13.64 -62.96 19.38
N ASP A 4 -14.24 -62.92 18.20
CA ASP A 4 -13.50 -63.01 16.93
C ASP A 4 -12.81 -61.68 16.66
N TYR A 5 -11.51 -61.67 16.37
CA TYR A 5 -11.02 -61.48 15.01
C TYR A 5 -9.49 -61.40 14.94
N GLN A 6 -9.00 -62.10 13.92
CA GLN A 6 -7.64 -62.19 13.38
C GLN A 6 -7.04 -60.80 13.08
N GLN A 7 -5.81 -60.50 13.50
CA GLN A 7 -4.51 -60.88 12.93
C GLN A 7 -4.01 -59.94 11.81
N GLN A 8 -2.74 -59.52 11.97
CA GLN A 8 -1.79 -58.95 10.99
C GLN A 8 -1.92 -57.42 10.81
N GLY A 9 -0.87 -56.61 10.96
CA GLY A 9 0.56 -56.83 10.78
C GLY A 9 1.08 -55.70 9.89
N LEU A 10 2.06 -54.94 10.39
CA LEU A 10 2.62 -53.73 9.78
C LEU A 10 2.96 -53.90 8.28
N GLY A 11 2.38 -53.04 7.44
CA GLY A 11 2.75 -52.85 6.04
C GLY A 11 3.01 -51.38 5.75
N SER A 12 4.28 -50.99 5.78
CA SER A 12 4.79 -49.69 5.33
C SER A 12 4.52 -49.53 3.83
N LYS A 13 3.63 -48.60 3.46
CA LYS A 13 3.44 -48.20 2.06
C LYS A 13 4.56 -47.21 1.66
N PRO A 14 5.29 -47.44 0.56
CA PRO A 14 6.23 -46.46 0.02
C PRO A 14 5.48 -45.29 -0.63
N PRO A 15 6.06 -44.07 -0.64
CA PRO A 15 5.46 -42.92 -1.30
C PRO A 15 5.38 -43.11 -2.83
N PRO A 16 4.43 -42.46 -3.52
CA PRO A 16 4.28 -42.61 -4.96
C PRO A 16 5.49 -42.02 -5.72
N PRO A 17 5.88 -42.59 -6.87
CA PRO A 17 7.05 -42.13 -7.62
C PRO A 17 6.82 -40.74 -8.22
N LYS A 18 7.84 -39.88 -8.08
CA LYS A 18 7.92 -38.55 -8.71
C LYS A 18 7.70 -38.68 -10.22
N ARG A 19 6.65 -38.04 -10.74
CA ARG A 19 6.48 -37.86 -12.20
C ARG A 19 7.69 -37.10 -12.76
N LYS A 20 8.53 -37.80 -13.54
CA LYS A 20 9.53 -37.17 -14.41
C LYS A 20 8.80 -36.33 -15.45
N ARG A 21 9.01 -35.02 -15.41
CA ARG A 21 8.53 -34.09 -16.44
C ARG A 21 9.41 -34.29 -17.67
N THR A 22 8.86 -34.94 -18.69
CA THR A 22 9.48 -35.13 -20.00
C THR A 22 9.57 -33.76 -20.68
N LEU A 23 10.79 -33.33 -21.02
CA LEU A 23 11.03 -32.15 -21.85
C LEU A 23 10.47 -32.39 -23.27
N PRO A 24 9.80 -31.41 -23.90
CA PRO A 24 9.47 -31.49 -25.32
C PRO A 24 10.74 -31.39 -26.19
N PRO A 25 10.70 -31.87 -27.45
CA PRO A 25 11.89 -31.98 -28.30
C PRO A 25 12.45 -30.62 -28.70
N ARG A 26 13.78 -30.53 -28.79
CA ARG A 26 14.50 -29.39 -29.40
C ARG A 26 14.02 -29.18 -30.84
N LEU A 27 13.35 -28.07 -31.10
CA LEU A 27 13.20 -27.53 -32.46
C LEU A 27 14.50 -26.82 -32.82
N LYS A 28 15.11 -27.27 -33.92
CA LYS A 28 16.28 -26.65 -34.57
C LYS A 28 15.92 -25.23 -35.02
N GLY A 29 16.91 -24.35 -34.89
CA GLY A 29 16.76 -22.92 -35.07
C GLY A 29 16.39 -22.46 -36.47
N ASN A 30 15.75 -21.30 -36.50
CA ASN A 30 15.79 -20.38 -37.63
C ASN A 30 16.42 -19.07 -37.13
N ASN A 31 17.46 -18.64 -37.83
CA ASN A 31 18.16 -17.38 -37.64
C ASN A 31 17.16 -16.21 -37.68
N ILE A 32 17.11 -15.42 -36.62
CA ILE A 32 16.52 -14.08 -36.60
C ILE A 32 17.64 -13.14 -36.14
N PRO A 33 17.93 -12.05 -36.86
CA PRO A 33 19.09 -11.22 -36.60
C PRO A 33 19.00 -10.54 -35.25
N ASP A 34 20.16 -10.50 -34.60
CA ASP A 34 20.51 -9.78 -33.38
C ASP A 34 19.95 -8.34 -33.43
N GLN A 35 18.82 -8.09 -32.77
CA GLN A 35 18.31 -6.74 -32.52
C GLN A 35 18.68 -6.36 -31.10
N SER A 36 19.75 -5.58 -30.98
CA SER A 36 20.08 -4.76 -29.82
C SER A 36 18.85 -3.95 -29.38
N PRO A 37 18.50 -3.87 -28.07
CA PRO A 37 17.50 -2.94 -27.59
C PRO A 37 18.08 -1.53 -27.60
N GLY A 38 18.03 -0.87 -28.76
CA GLY A 38 18.35 0.53 -28.91
C GLY A 38 17.32 1.40 -28.19
N ASN A 39 17.58 1.74 -26.92
CA ASN A 39 16.90 2.80 -26.18
C ASN A 39 17.23 4.17 -26.78
N ASN A 40 16.68 4.48 -27.96
CA ASN A 40 16.82 5.79 -28.59
C ASN A 40 15.83 6.78 -27.93
N THR A 41 16.08 7.13 -26.66
CA THR A 41 15.35 8.19 -25.93
C THR A 41 15.53 9.58 -26.59
N GLN A 42 16.47 9.72 -27.53
CA GLN A 42 16.80 10.97 -28.21
C GLN A 42 15.70 11.44 -29.19
N GLY A 43 14.87 10.54 -29.73
CA GLY A 43 13.82 10.89 -30.71
C GLY A 43 12.47 11.31 -30.10
N HIS A 44 12.29 11.20 -28.79
CA HIS A 44 10.98 11.32 -28.13
C HIS A 44 10.83 12.52 -27.20
N TRP A 45 11.73 13.49 -27.30
CA TRP A 45 11.65 14.72 -26.52
C TRP A 45 10.68 15.73 -27.19
N PRO A 46 9.81 16.43 -26.44
CA PRO A 46 9.72 16.55 -24.99
C PRO A 46 8.98 15.40 -24.28
N LEU A 47 9.53 14.92 -23.15
CA LEU A 47 8.94 13.83 -22.36
C LEU A 47 7.64 14.21 -21.66
N PHE A 48 7.53 15.44 -21.16
CA PHE A 48 6.39 15.93 -20.38
C PHE A 48 5.34 16.65 -21.24
N GLY A 49 5.48 16.58 -22.56
CA GLY A 49 4.59 17.20 -23.55
C GLY A 49 5.01 18.60 -23.98
N HIS A 50 4.58 19.01 -25.19
CA HIS A 50 4.81 20.36 -25.73
C HIS A 50 3.66 21.30 -25.34
N LEU A 51 3.99 22.55 -25.00
CA LEU A 51 3.02 23.58 -24.60
C LEU A 51 2.06 23.95 -25.73
N ASP A 52 2.53 23.84 -26.98
CA ASP A 52 1.83 24.24 -28.21
C ASP A 52 1.01 23.11 -28.87
N SER A 53 0.96 21.94 -28.24
CA SER A 53 0.06 20.87 -28.73
C SER A 53 -1.39 21.34 -28.66
N SER A 54 -2.16 21.13 -29.74
CA SER A 54 -3.54 21.60 -29.89
C SER A 54 -4.37 21.28 -28.64
N THR A 55 -4.61 22.30 -27.82
CA THR A 55 -5.25 22.17 -26.51
C THR A 55 -6.60 22.85 -26.57
N SER A 56 -7.64 22.15 -26.11
CA SER A 56 -8.96 22.74 -25.96
C SER A 56 -8.90 23.87 -24.93
N THR A 57 -9.80 24.85 -25.03
CA THR A 57 -9.92 25.95 -24.05
C THR A 57 -10.08 25.42 -22.62
N SER A 58 -10.79 24.30 -22.45
CA SER A 58 -10.92 23.63 -21.14
C SER A 58 -9.58 23.11 -20.60
N ALA A 59 -8.74 22.48 -21.43
CA ALA A 59 -7.43 22.02 -21.01
C ALA A 59 -6.49 23.17 -20.65
N THR A 60 -6.57 24.29 -21.38
CA THR A 60 -5.80 25.51 -21.07
C THR A 60 -6.22 26.11 -19.73
N ASN A 61 -7.52 26.21 -19.46
CA ASN A 61 -8.04 26.73 -18.18
C ASN A 61 -7.64 25.82 -17.01
N LYS A 62 -7.78 24.50 -17.16
CA LYS A 62 -7.31 23.54 -16.15
C LYS A 62 -5.82 23.68 -15.88
N ARG A 63 -5.00 23.81 -16.93
CA ARG A 63 -3.55 24.03 -16.79
C ARG A 63 -3.24 25.32 -16.02
N GLN A 64 -3.95 26.41 -16.30
CA GLN A 64 -3.74 27.67 -15.60
C GLN A 64 -4.12 27.55 -14.11
N ALA A 65 -5.26 26.92 -13.80
CA ALA A 65 -5.67 26.70 -12.41
C ALA A 65 -4.66 25.85 -11.61
N ILE A 66 -4.06 24.83 -12.25
CA ILE A 66 -2.97 24.05 -11.63
C ILE A 66 -1.75 24.93 -11.35
N LEU A 67 -1.37 25.79 -12.30
CA LEU A 67 -0.21 26.67 -12.12
C LEU A 67 -0.42 27.64 -10.96
N ASP A 68 -1.59 28.26 -10.89
CA ASP A 68 -1.94 29.19 -9.82
C ASP A 68 -1.90 28.47 -8.46
N HIS A 69 -2.48 27.26 -8.37
CA HIS A 69 -2.42 26.42 -7.17
C HIS A 69 -0.98 26.05 -6.76
N LEU A 70 -0.11 25.73 -7.73
CA LEU A 70 1.28 25.36 -7.45
C LEU A 70 2.13 26.56 -7.02
N ASP A 71 1.89 27.75 -7.55
CA ASP A 71 2.60 28.97 -7.13
C ASP A 71 2.31 29.31 -5.65
N ASP A 72 1.08 29.09 -5.20
CA ASP A 72 0.69 29.25 -3.78
C ASP A 72 1.34 28.20 -2.87
N GLN A 73 1.59 27.00 -3.39
CA GLN A 73 2.06 25.83 -2.63
C GLN A 73 3.56 25.51 -2.82
N ALA A 74 4.27 26.32 -3.62
CA ALA A 74 5.62 26.07 -4.10
C ALA A 74 6.58 25.66 -2.97
N THR A 75 7.24 24.51 -3.19
CA THR A 75 8.09 23.82 -2.22
C THR A 75 9.44 24.54 -2.05
N PHE A 76 9.83 24.74 -0.79
CA PHE A 76 11.15 25.25 -0.37
C PHE A 76 11.47 26.64 -0.91
N LYS A 77 10.68 27.65 -0.52
CA LYS A 77 11.02 29.04 -0.86
C LYS A 77 12.33 29.39 -0.15
N LYS A 78 13.24 30.05 -0.87
CA LYS A 78 14.45 30.63 -0.26
C LYS A 78 14.02 31.63 0.82
N GLY A 79 14.21 31.28 2.09
CA GLY A 79 13.74 32.05 3.25
C GLY A 79 12.61 31.39 4.06
N ASP A 80 12.12 30.21 3.68
CA ASP A 80 11.32 29.37 4.58
C ASP A 80 12.20 28.91 5.75
N GLU A 81 11.63 28.86 6.96
CA GLU A 81 12.31 28.30 8.13
C GLU A 81 12.46 26.78 7.95
N ASP A 82 13.67 26.25 8.18
CA ASP A 82 14.01 24.83 7.98
C ASP A 82 13.03 23.88 8.72
N TYR A 83 12.54 24.27 9.90
CA TYR A 83 11.51 23.53 10.62
C TYR A 83 10.19 23.32 9.83
N LYS A 84 9.73 24.32 9.06
CA LYS A 84 8.53 24.21 8.22
C LYS A 84 8.77 23.24 7.05
N ILE A 85 10.00 23.22 6.53
CA ILE A 85 10.44 22.30 5.50
C ILE A 85 10.41 20.86 6.04
N HIS A 86 10.98 20.62 7.23
CA HIS A 86 10.92 19.31 7.88
C HIS A 86 9.50 18.83 8.17
N ILE A 87 8.62 19.69 8.71
CA ILE A 87 7.20 19.32 8.90
C ILE A 87 6.55 18.95 7.57
N LYS A 88 6.80 19.71 6.50
CA LYS A 88 6.22 19.41 5.18
C LYS A 88 6.72 18.06 4.67
N LEU A 89 8.02 17.79 4.78
CA LEU A 89 8.63 16.54 4.34
C LEU A 89 8.11 15.33 5.12
N GLN A 90 8.03 15.44 6.45
CA GLN A 90 7.55 14.36 7.31
C GLN A 90 6.03 14.17 7.20
N CYS A 91 5.25 15.21 7.47
CA CYS A 91 3.80 15.09 7.65
C CYS A 91 2.97 15.15 6.36
N LYS A 92 3.55 15.61 5.24
CA LYS A 92 2.83 15.67 3.95
C LYS A 92 3.47 14.76 2.91
N VAL A 93 4.76 14.97 2.63
CA VAL A 93 5.45 14.20 1.59
C VAL A 93 5.60 12.74 2.00
N GLY A 94 5.99 12.47 3.24
CA GLY A 94 6.10 11.11 3.78
C GLY A 94 4.79 10.32 3.72
N THR A 95 3.67 10.95 4.12
CA THR A 95 2.33 10.34 4.01
C THR A 95 1.96 10.00 2.57
N GLU A 96 2.23 10.91 1.61
CA GLU A 96 1.96 10.62 0.20
C GLU A 96 2.91 9.55 -0.34
N LEU A 97 4.18 9.53 0.03
CA LEU A 97 5.10 8.45 -0.34
C LEU A 97 4.54 7.08 0.08
N GLN A 98 4.08 6.97 1.32
CA GLN A 98 3.50 5.74 1.85
C GLN A 98 2.31 5.27 1.02
N LYS A 99 1.36 6.18 0.78
CA LYS A 99 0.16 5.93 -0.04
C LYS A 99 0.54 5.48 -1.45
N TRP A 100 1.36 6.26 -2.16
CA TRP A 100 1.72 5.97 -3.55
C TRP A 100 2.65 4.76 -3.73
N ALA A 101 3.34 4.32 -2.68
CA ALA A 101 4.11 3.08 -2.69
C ALA A 101 3.22 1.83 -2.76
N VAL A 102 2.01 1.88 -2.19
CA VAL A 102 1.17 0.69 -1.98
C VAL A 102 -0.04 0.59 -2.91
N VAL A 103 -0.36 1.64 -3.69
CA VAL A 103 -1.51 1.64 -4.65
C VAL A 103 -1.38 0.64 -5.80
N GLY A 104 -0.23 -0.02 -5.96
CA GLY A 104 0.06 -0.89 -7.11
C GLY A 104 0.56 -0.12 -8.31
N TYR A 105 0.00 -0.40 -9.49
CA TYR A 105 0.36 0.27 -10.72
C TYR A 105 -0.24 1.69 -10.78
N GLN A 106 0.62 2.67 -10.54
CA GLN A 106 0.26 4.07 -10.30
C GLN A 106 -0.56 4.69 -11.45
N LEU A 107 -0.30 4.34 -12.70
CA LEU A 107 -1.07 4.87 -13.84
C LEU A 107 -2.51 4.36 -13.84
N CYS A 108 -2.75 3.08 -13.53
CA CYS A 108 -4.11 2.56 -13.42
C CYS A 108 -4.84 3.10 -12.19
N TYR A 109 -4.12 3.37 -11.10
CA TYR A 109 -4.67 4.07 -9.94
C TYR A 109 -5.18 5.46 -10.34
N VAL A 110 -4.36 6.26 -11.02
CA VAL A 110 -4.73 7.61 -11.48
C VAL A 110 -5.94 7.60 -12.43
N LEU A 111 -6.02 6.60 -13.31
CA LEU A 111 -7.13 6.45 -14.28
C LEU A 111 -8.39 5.80 -13.70
N ASN A 112 -8.40 5.48 -12.41
CA ASN A 112 -9.45 4.72 -11.75
C ASN A 112 -9.74 3.34 -12.39
N ASN A 113 -8.75 2.70 -13.01
CA ASN A 113 -8.91 1.41 -13.68
C ASN A 113 -9.02 0.22 -12.71
N SER A 114 -9.68 -0.85 -13.16
CA SER A 114 -9.99 -2.05 -12.36
C SER A 114 -8.82 -3.04 -12.20
N SER A 115 -7.66 -2.81 -12.82
CA SER A 115 -6.46 -3.65 -12.67
C SER A 115 -5.33 -2.81 -12.09
N LEU A 116 -4.95 -3.08 -10.84
CA LEU A 116 -3.85 -2.39 -10.16
C LEU A 116 -2.59 -3.26 -10.02
N ASP A 117 -2.73 -4.58 -10.14
CA ASP A 117 -1.62 -5.53 -9.94
C ASP A 117 -1.22 -6.15 -11.27
N HIS A 118 -0.59 -5.32 -12.09
CA HIS A 118 0.04 -5.73 -13.34
C HIS A 118 1.31 -4.91 -13.57
N ASP A 119 2.23 -5.51 -14.31
CA ASP A 119 3.47 -4.83 -14.66
C ASP A 119 3.25 -3.81 -15.78
N LEU A 120 4.18 -2.85 -15.83
CA LEU A 120 4.26 -1.80 -16.84
C LEU A 120 4.16 -2.35 -18.27
N GLU A 121 4.73 -3.53 -18.55
CA GLU A 121 4.76 -4.17 -19.87
C GLU A 121 3.39 -4.74 -20.30
N ASN A 122 2.53 -5.06 -19.33
CA ASN A 122 1.22 -5.65 -19.56
C ASN A 122 0.09 -4.62 -19.47
N CYS A 123 0.42 -3.34 -19.31
CA CYS A 123 -0.55 -2.27 -19.17
C CYS A 123 -1.05 -1.76 -20.53
N THR A 124 -2.36 -1.88 -20.75
CA THR A 124 -3.06 -1.37 -21.94
C THR A 124 -3.79 -0.05 -21.70
N ALA A 125 -3.60 0.57 -20.54
CA ALA A 125 -4.26 1.83 -20.19
C ALA A 125 -3.76 2.99 -21.07
N ALA A 126 -4.63 3.97 -21.33
CA ALA A 126 -4.27 5.16 -22.08
C ALA A 126 -3.09 5.88 -21.41
N GLY A 127 -2.07 6.23 -22.21
CA GLY A 127 -0.85 6.86 -21.71
C GLY A 127 0.22 5.90 -21.19
N SER A 128 0.02 4.57 -21.23
CA SER A 128 1.02 3.58 -20.78
C SER A 128 2.37 3.73 -21.50
N GLU A 129 2.36 3.92 -22.82
CA GLU A 129 3.58 4.16 -23.61
C GLU A 129 4.29 5.47 -23.22
N VAL A 130 3.54 6.51 -22.86
CA VAL A 130 4.10 7.78 -22.38
C VAL A 130 4.73 7.59 -21.00
N ALA A 131 4.00 6.95 -20.07
CA ALA A 131 4.49 6.64 -18.73
C ALA A 131 5.74 5.77 -18.78
N GLN A 132 5.78 4.76 -19.66
CA GLN A 132 6.94 3.92 -19.90
C GLN A 132 8.17 4.72 -20.32
N ARG A 133 8.01 5.65 -21.28
CA ARG A 133 9.10 6.51 -21.75
C ARG A 133 9.63 7.42 -20.64
N ILE A 134 8.74 8.05 -19.88
CA ILE A 134 9.12 8.92 -18.75
C ILE A 134 9.83 8.08 -17.68
N LEU A 135 9.28 6.93 -17.30
CA LEU A 135 9.86 6.05 -16.29
C LEU A 135 11.23 5.50 -16.71
N SER A 136 11.37 5.11 -17.98
CA SER A 136 12.64 4.65 -18.53
C SER A 136 13.72 5.72 -18.39
N TRP A 137 13.41 6.98 -18.73
CA TRP A 137 14.33 8.09 -18.52
C TRP A 137 14.59 8.38 -17.03
N LEU A 138 13.57 8.39 -16.17
CA LEU A 138 13.75 8.62 -14.73
C LEU A 138 14.67 7.58 -14.08
N LYS A 139 14.69 6.33 -14.59
CA LYS A 139 15.61 5.28 -14.14
C LYS A 139 17.06 5.53 -14.56
N THR A 140 17.30 6.36 -15.57
CA THR A 140 18.67 6.73 -16.00
C THR A 140 19.29 7.85 -15.17
N LEU A 141 18.49 8.54 -14.34
CA LEU A 141 18.97 9.64 -13.51
C LEU A 141 19.89 9.12 -12.40
N HIS A 142 20.98 9.85 -12.16
CA HIS A 142 21.91 9.58 -11.08
C HIS A 142 21.37 10.12 -9.76
N LEU A 143 20.73 9.25 -8.99
CA LEU A 143 20.30 9.53 -7.63
C LEU A 143 21.21 8.77 -6.67
N GLU A 144 21.95 9.51 -5.85
CA GLU A 144 22.81 8.90 -4.84
C GLU A 144 21.98 7.98 -3.94
N ARG A 145 22.56 6.85 -3.53
CA ARG A 145 21.88 5.95 -2.61
C ARG A 145 21.66 6.62 -1.24
N TYR A 146 22.62 7.45 -0.82
CA TYR A 146 22.72 8.01 0.53
C TYR A 146 22.74 9.53 0.56
N ALA A 147 22.18 10.11 1.62
CA ALA A 147 22.32 11.54 1.90
C ALA A 147 23.49 11.78 2.88
N GLY A 148 24.44 12.60 2.46
CA GLY A 148 25.57 13.03 3.30
C GLY A 148 26.51 11.88 3.71
N ASN A 149 27.12 12.02 4.90
CA ASN A 149 28.09 11.06 5.43
C ASN A 149 27.45 9.90 6.21
N GLN A 150 26.13 9.98 6.44
CA GLN A 150 25.39 8.99 7.19
C GLN A 150 24.82 8.01 6.18
N ASN A 151 25.06 6.71 6.36
CA ASN A 151 24.60 5.61 5.50
C ASN A 151 23.06 5.46 5.50
N GLN A 152 22.32 6.56 5.33
CA GLN A 152 20.88 6.67 5.39
C GLN A 152 20.35 6.95 3.99
N CYS A 153 19.15 6.46 3.67
CA CYS A 153 18.60 6.55 2.34
C CYS A 153 18.35 8.00 1.91
N SER A 154 18.96 8.44 0.81
CA SER A 154 18.87 9.82 0.30
C SER A 154 17.45 10.35 0.07
N LEU A 155 16.49 9.46 -0.18
CA LEU A 155 15.10 9.85 -0.39
C LEU A 155 14.31 9.89 0.93
N CYS A 156 14.56 8.95 1.83
CA CYS A 156 13.69 8.68 2.97
C CYS A 156 14.16 9.36 4.26
N THR A 157 15.46 9.68 4.40
CA THR A 157 16.03 10.26 5.63
C THR A 157 15.26 11.45 6.17
N GLU A 158 14.89 12.38 5.29
CA GLU A 158 14.20 13.61 5.68
C GLU A 158 12.67 13.46 5.75
N THR A 159 12.16 12.25 5.55
CA THR A 159 10.74 11.89 5.62
C THR A 159 10.46 11.05 6.86
N ASP A 160 9.19 10.82 7.17
CA ASP A 160 8.80 9.89 8.26
C ASP A 160 8.79 8.41 7.82
N GLN A 161 9.24 8.12 6.59
CA GLN A 161 9.18 6.78 6.00
C GLN A 161 10.46 5.98 6.26
N ILE A 162 10.30 4.79 6.85
CA ILE A 162 11.41 3.86 7.06
C ILE A 162 11.41 2.84 5.91
N CYS A 163 12.35 2.97 4.97
CA CYS A 163 12.56 1.95 3.94
C CYS A 163 13.48 0.82 4.45
N GLU A 164 13.54 -0.30 3.73
CA GLU A 164 14.34 -1.47 4.16
C GLU A 164 15.84 -1.15 4.28
N ASP A 165 16.39 -0.24 3.47
CA ASP A 165 17.78 0.24 3.65
C ASP A 165 17.98 0.87 5.04
N MET A 166 17.04 1.71 5.49
CA MET A 166 17.08 2.30 6.83
C MET A 166 16.79 1.27 7.91
N GLY A 167 15.83 0.36 7.68
CA GLY A 167 15.51 -0.73 8.60
C GLY A 167 16.69 -1.67 8.86
N ILE A 168 17.45 -2.04 7.82
CA ILE A 168 18.68 -2.82 7.94
C ILE A 168 19.71 -2.08 8.79
N MET A 169 19.88 -0.76 8.58
CA MET A 169 20.83 0.05 9.34
C MET A 169 20.44 0.21 10.81
N ILE A 170 19.15 0.36 11.11
CA ILE A 170 18.62 0.37 12.48
C ILE A 170 18.90 -0.98 13.16
N ARG A 171 18.53 -2.10 12.52
CA ARG A 171 18.77 -3.44 13.06
C ARG A 171 20.26 -3.73 13.27
N ARG A 172 21.13 -3.23 12.37
CA ARG A 172 22.59 -3.33 12.53
C ARG A 172 23.08 -2.52 13.74
N PHE A 173 22.51 -1.35 14.00
CA PHE A 173 22.86 -0.52 15.14
C PHE A 173 22.38 -1.13 16.47
N GLU A 174 21.20 -1.74 16.47
CA GLU A 174 20.58 -2.38 17.63
C GLU A 174 21.13 -3.78 17.93
N ALA A 175 21.79 -4.42 16.96
CA ALA A 175 22.38 -5.75 17.08
C ALA A 175 23.35 -5.84 18.27
N ARG A 176 23.14 -6.86 19.10
CA ARG A 176 23.89 -7.04 20.36
C ARG A 176 25.13 -7.91 20.17
N THR A 177 25.15 -8.73 19.12
CA THR A 177 26.25 -9.64 18.80
C THR A 177 26.99 -9.18 17.54
N GLU A 178 28.26 -9.57 17.42
CA GLU A 178 29.04 -9.27 16.21
C GLU A 178 28.52 -10.11 15.02
N GLU A 179 28.01 -11.31 15.27
CA GLU A 179 27.37 -12.14 14.26
C GLU A 179 26.15 -11.46 13.63
N GLU A 180 25.27 -10.87 14.45
CA GLU A 180 24.11 -10.09 13.97
C GLU A 180 24.54 -8.85 13.19
N LYS A 181 25.53 -8.10 13.69
CA LYS A 181 26.07 -6.93 12.98
C LYS A 181 26.65 -7.31 11.63
N ASN A 182 27.39 -8.42 11.56
CA ASN A 182 27.96 -8.94 10.33
C ASN A 182 26.86 -9.38 9.36
N HIS A 183 25.84 -10.10 9.83
CA HIS A 183 24.69 -10.50 9.02
C HIS A 183 24.00 -9.29 8.37
N TRP A 184 23.68 -8.26 9.15
CA TRP A 184 23.03 -7.05 8.60
C TRP A 184 23.97 -6.25 7.68
N THR A 185 25.27 -6.24 7.95
CA THR A 185 26.27 -5.62 7.07
C THR A 185 26.35 -6.36 5.73
N GLU A 186 26.39 -7.69 5.73
CA GLU A 186 26.38 -8.51 4.52
C GLU A 186 25.09 -8.31 3.72
N LYS A 187 23.92 -8.33 4.39
CA LYS A 187 22.65 -8.03 3.74
C LYS A 187 22.68 -6.66 3.10
N TYR A 188 23.12 -5.63 3.81
CA TYR A 188 23.22 -4.26 3.32
C TYR A 188 24.10 -4.13 2.07
N LEU A 189 25.26 -4.79 2.07
CA LEU A 189 26.23 -4.78 0.96
C LEU A 189 25.81 -5.66 -0.22
N SER A 190 24.84 -6.56 -0.05
CA SER A 190 24.35 -7.43 -1.11
C SER A 190 23.49 -6.72 -2.17
N ALA A 191 23.02 -5.50 -1.89
CA ALA A 191 22.29 -4.71 -2.88
C ALA A 191 23.24 -4.24 -4.00
N THR A 192 22.90 -4.60 -5.24
CA THR A 192 23.72 -4.33 -6.43
C THR A 192 23.16 -3.22 -7.31
N ASP A 193 21.94 -2.76 -7.05
CA ASP A 193 21.31 -1.65 -7.76
C ASP A 193 21.59 -0.29 -7.08
N LEU A 194 21.33 0.79 -7.81
CA LEU A 194 21.52 2.16 -7.33
C LEU A 194 20.48 2.58 -6.29
N ASP A 195 19.34 1.88 -6.27
CA ASP A 195 18.24 2.18 -5.34
C ASP A 195 18.41 1.48 -3.99
N GLY A 196 19.26 0.45 -3.90
CA GLY A 196 19.40 -0.36 -2.70
C GLY A 196 18.13 -1.18 -2.44
N PHE A 197 17.85 -1.41 -1.15
CA PHE A 197 16.56 -1.99 -0.73
C PHE A 197 15.46 -0.94 -0.59
N CYS A 198 15.65 0.29 -1.10
CA CYS A 198 14.63 1.32 -0.98
C CYS A 198 13.54 1.19 -2.06
N GLU A 199 12.37 0.66 -1.68
CA GLU A 199 11.21 0.55 -2.58
C GLU A 199 10.50 1.89 -2.86
N ASN A 200 10.77 2.92 -2.05
CA ASN A 200 10.17 4.25 -2.21
C ASN A 200 10.74 4.99 -3.43
N LYS A 201 12.03 4.82 -3.76
CA LYS A 201 12.65 5.42 -4.96
C LYS A 201 11.98 4.97 -6.26
N PRO A 202 11.81 3.67 -6.53
CA PRO A 202 11.09 3.25 -7.73
C PRO A 202 9.61 3.62 -7.66
N ALA A 203 8.97 3.65 -6.49
CA ALA A 203 7.58 4.14 -6.35
C ALA A 203 7.44 5.61 -6.78
N VAL A 204 8.31 6.51 -6.29
CA VAL A 204 8.32 7.92 -6.70
C VAL A 204 8.46 8.07 -8.20
N ARG A 205 9.43 7.38 -8.82
CA ARG A 205 9.63 7.47 -10.27
C ARG A 205 8.40 6.99 -11.05
N ARG A 206 7.75 5.90 -10.60
CA ARG A 206 6.51 5.41 -11.21
C ARG A 206 5.36 6.40 -11.05
N THR A 207 5.20 7.04 -9.88
CA THR A 207 4.17 8.05 -9.64
C THR A 207 4.36 9.27 -10.54
N ILE A 208 5.58 9.82 -10.62
CA ILE A 208 5.90 10.96 -11.50
C ILE A 208 5.57 10.60 -12.95
N ALA A 209 6.00 9.42 -13.41
CA ALA A 209 5.72 8.96 -14.76
C ALA A 209 4.22 8.79 -15.04
N ALA A 210 3.46 8.22 -14.10
CA ALA A 210 2.02 8.04 -14.21
C ALA A 210 1.28 9.37 -14.29
N LEU A 211 1.53 10.28 -13.35
CA LEU A 211 0.88 11.59 -13.27
C LEU A 211 1.17 12.44 -14.50
N CYS A 212 2.39 12.39 -15.03
CA CYS A 212 2.76 13.14 -16.23
C CYS A 212 2.23 12.54 -17.55
N ALA A 213 1.72 11.31 -17.54
CA ALA A 213 1.28 10.60 -18.73
C ALA A 213 -0.24 10.68 -18.98
N VAL A 214 -1.04 10.91 -17.94
CA VAL A 214 -2.51 10.94 -18.05
C VAL A 214 -3.05 12.19 -18.74
N ASP A 215 -4.27 12.11 -19.25
CA ASP A 215 -5.06 13.23 -19.79
C ASP A 215 -4.28 14.11 -20.77
N ASN A 216 -3.67 13.48 -21.78
CA ASN A 216 -2.85 14.16 -22.78
C ASN A 216 -1.71 14.99 -22.14
N GLN A 217 -1.14 14.43 -21.06
CA GLN A 217 -0.03 15.00 -20.29
C GLN A 217 -0.33 16.37 -19.70
N ILE A 218 -1.58 16.64 -19.29
CA ILE A 218 -1.96 17.96 -18.76
C ILE A 218 -1.12 18.37 -17.55
N LEU A 219 -0.90 17.45 -16.60
CA LEU A 219 -0.06 17.65 -15.43
C LEU A 219 1.42 17.80 -15.82
N GLY A 220 1.91 17.00 -16.77
CA GLY A 220 3.30 17.12 -17.27
C GLY A 220 3.57 18.48 -17.92
N LYS A 221 2.62 19.00 -18.70
CA LYS A 221 2.70 20.33 -19.34
C LYS A 221 2.62 21.47 -18.31
N ALA A 222 1.75 21.34 -17.31
CA ALA A 222 1.66 22.28 -16.20
C ALA A 222 2.98 22.31 -15.41
N PHE A 223 3.50 21.15 -15.05
CA PHE A 223 4.78 21.00 -14.35
C PHE A 223 5.95 21.60 -15.14
N THR A 224 6.02 21.35 -16.45
CA THR A 224 7.02 21.97 -17.35
C THR A 224 6.93 23.50 -17.34
N SER A 225 5.71 24.05 -17.40
CA SER A 225 5.48 25.50 -17.35
C SER A 225 5.89 26.09 -16.00
N PHE A 226 5.53 25.42 -14.91
CA PHE A 226 5.87 25.84 -13.55
C PHE A 226 7.39 25.90 -13.38
N VAL A 227 8.10 24.82 -13.74
CA VAL A 227 9.56 24.75 -13.58
C VAL A 227 10.27 25.81 -14.44
N SER A 228 9.80 26.02 -15.67
CA SER A 228 10.31 27.07 -16.55
C SER A 228 10.14 28.46 -15.95
N LYS A 229 8.94 28.81 -15.46
CA LYS A 229 8.68 30.12 -14.85
C LYS A 229 9.44 30.33 -13.55
N ARG A 230 9.46 29.31 -12.68
CA ARG A 230 9.94 29.44 -11.29
C ARG A 230 11.45 29.29 -11.14
N TYR A 231 12.06 28.41 -11.93
CA TYR A 231 13.49 28.05 -11.84
C TYR A 231 14.27 28.38 -13.11
N ASN A 232 13.65 29.06 -14.09
CA ASN A 232 14.27 29.41 -15.37
C ASN A 232 14.92 28.19 -16.07
N THR A 233 14.25 27.03 -15.97
CA THR A 233 14.73 25.73 -16.45
C THR A 233 13.77 25.14 -17.47
N ASP A 234 14.27 24.80 -18.65
CA ASP A 234 13.49 24.28 -19.74
C ASP A 234 13.49 22.74 -19.75
N LEU A 235 12.46 22.13 -19.16
CA LEU A 235 12.32 20.66 -19.12
C LEU A 235 12.06 20.05 -20.52
N THR A 236 11.80 20.87 -21.54
CA THR A 236 11.76 20.41 -22.94
C THR A 236 13.15 20.22 -23.54
N LYS A 237 14.21 20.37 -22.76
CA LYS A 237 15.59 20.02 -23.14
C LYS A 237 16.14 18.96 -22.20
N LYS A 238 16.59 17.83 -22.77
CA LYS A 238 17.05 16.67 -22.00
C LYS A 238 18.13 17.04 -20.97
N ASP A 239 19.16 17.78 -21.38
CA ASP A 239 20.27 18.11 -20.48
C ASP A 239 19.85 19.01 -19.32
N GLN A 240 18.93 19.95 -19.56
CA GLN A 240 18.38 20.81 -18.51
C GLN A 240 17.45 20.02 -17.58
N ALA A 241 16.61 19.14 -18.13
CA ALA A 241 15.75 18.27 -17.33
C ALA A 241 16.57 17.31 -16.45
N THR A 242 17.57 16.65 -17.01
CA THR A 242 18.48 15.75 -16.27
C THR A 242 19.15 16.52 -15.14
N LYS A 243 19.80 17.65 -15.45
CA LYS A 243 20.47 18.47 -14.46
C LYS A 243 19.53 18.86 -13.31
N TRP A 244 18.35 19.36 -13.63
CA TRP A 244 17.38 19.79 -12.63
C TRP A 244 16.88 18.63 -11.77
N PHE A 245 16.52 17.49 -12.34
CA PHE A 245 16.04 16.35 -11.54
C PHE A 245 17.13 15.72 -10.66
N GLU A 246 18.40 15.82 -11.03
CA GLU A 246 19.56 15.35 -10.25
C GLU A 246 20.06 16.39 -9.22
N GLU A 247 19.49 17.59 -9.19
CA GLU A 247 19.87 18.61 -8.21
C GLU A 247 19.59 18.15 -6.77
N LYS A 248 20.49 18.55 -5.88
CA LYS A 248 20.36 18.36 -4.44
C LYS A 248 19.94 19.69 -3.84
N VAL A 249 18.77 19.71 -3.22
CA VAL A 249 18.27 20.90 -2.52
C VAL A 249 18.89 20.90 -1.13
N PRO A 250 19.72 21.89 -0.78
CA PRO A 250 20.33 21.96 0.55
C PRO A 250 19.26 22.07 1.64
N LEU A 251 19.45 21.34 2.73
CA LEU A 251 18.62 21.40 3.93
C LEU A 251 19.53 21.25 5.15
N GLU A 252 19.81 22.34 5.86
CA GLU A 252 20.78 22.38 6.96
C GLU A 252 22.14 21.72 6.61
N GLU A 253 22.52 20.65 7.34
CA GLU A 253 23.73 19.85 7.12
C GLU A 253 23.54 18.69 6.12
N THR A 254 22.33 18.54 5.57
CA THR A 254 21.94 17.48 4.64
C THR A 254 21.41 18.08 3.33
N TRP A 255 20.67 17.29 2.56
CA TRP A 255 20.01 17.70 1.34
C TRP A 255 18.85 16.76 1.01
N VAL A 256 17.89 17.25 0.23
CA VAL A 256 16.81 16.43 -0.34
C VAL A 256 16.93 16.38 -1.87
N PRO A 257 16.67 15.22 -2.50
CA PRO A 257 16.72 15.12 -3.97
C PRO A 257 15.61 15.96 -4.60
N GLN A 258 15.92 16.71 -5.67
CA GLN A 258 14.92 17.48 -6.43
C GLN A 258 13.78 16.59 -6.97
N LEU A 259 14.05 15.29 -7.19
CA LEU A 259 13.04 14.28 -7.49
C LEU A 259 11.86 14.29 -6.49
N LEU A 260 12.14 14.49 -5.20
CA LEU A 260 11.11 14.52 -4.15
C LEU A 260 10.24 15.79 -4.24
N ALA A 261 10.83 16.92 -4.62
CA ALA A 261 10.09 18.14 -4.91
C ALA A 261 9.18 17.97 -6.13
N ALA A 262 9.68 17.31 -7.19
CA ALA A 262 8.86 16.98 -8.37
C ALA A 262 7.66 16.09 -8.01
N PHE A 263 7.89 15.09 -7.15
CA PHE A 263 6.83 14.24 -6.61
C PHE A 263 5.76 15.03 -5.85
N ASP A 264 6.16 15.85 -4.86
CA ASP A 264 5.22 16.66 -4.06
C ASP A 264 4.39 17.60 -4.93
N LEU A 265 5.02 18.29 -5.90
CA LEU A 265 4.32 19.19 -6.82
C LEU A 265 3.28 18.44 -7.68
N LEU A 266 3.64 17.30 -8.25
CA LEU A 266 2.75 16.53 -9.12
C LEU A 266 1.59 15.91 -8.34
N VAL A 267 1.84 15.37 -7.15
CA VAL A 267 0.79 14.78 -6.29
C VAL A 267 -0.20 15.86 -5.87
N ARG A 268 0.25 17.03 -5.40
CA ARG A 268 -0.65 18.16 -5.06
C ARG A 268 -1.49 18.61 -6.24
N ALA A 269 -0.87 18.76 -7.41
CA ALA A 269 -1.58 19.14 -8.63
C ALA A 269 -2.66 18.10 -9.00
N PHE A 270 -2.36 16.82 -8.82
CA PHE A 270 -3.34 15.75 -9.04
C PHE A 270 -4.49 15.80 -8.02
N GLU A 271 -4.20 15.97 -6.74
CA GLU A 271 -5.23 16.08 -5.69
C GLU A 271 -6.13 17.31 -5.88
N PHE A 272 -5.54 18.44 -6.30
CA PHE A 272 -6.29 19.64 -6.67
C PHE A 272 -7.29 19.37 -7.80
N LEU A 273 -6.88 18.63 -8.84
CA LEU A 273 -7.77 18.24 -9.93
C LEU A 273 -8.86 17.27 -9.48
N GLY A 274 -8.57 16.37 -8.55
CA GLY A 274 -9.55 15.45 -7.95
C GLY A 274 -10.56 16.15 -7.03
N ALA A 275 -10.22 17.32 -6.48
CA ALA A 275 -11.03 18.04 -5.50
C ALA A 275 -11.92 19.16 -6.05
N GLY A 276 -11.93 19.42 -7.37
CA GLY A 276 -12.75 20.50 -7.97
C GLY A 276 -14.25 20.14 -8.03
N GLY A 277 -15.17 20.79 -7.31
CA GLY A 277 -15.05 21.99 -6.49
C GLY A 277 -16.16 22.11 -5.44
N ASP A 278 -16.01 23.11 -4.56
CA ASP A 278 -16.69 23.38 -3.29
C ASP A 278 -16.07 22.67 -2.07
N ASP A 279 -14.96 23.24 -1.55
CA ASP A 279 -14.85 23.57 -0.12
C ASP A 279 -13.55 24.37 0.12
N ASP A 280 -13.70 25.67 0.39
CA ASP A 280 -12.63 26.65 0.57
C ASP A 280 -12.11 26.70 2.02
N SER A 281 -12.13 25.56 2.73
CA SER A 281 -11.78 25.50 4.16
C SER A 281 -10.90 24.30 4.54
N ARG A 282 -9.71 24.18 3.94
CA ARG A 282 -8.73 23.17 4.38
C ARG A 282 -7.90 23.64 5.57
N ASP A 283 -8.51 23.57 6.75
CA ASP A 283 -7.76 23.27 7.96
C ASP A 283 -7.12 21.88 7.84
N SER A 284 -5.95 21.69 8.45
CA SER A 284 -5.04 20.55 8.29
C SER A 284 -5.55 19.23 8.92
N ARG A 285 -6.82 18.88 8.70
CA ARG A 285 -7.38 17.61 9.16
C ARG A 285 -7.19 16.50 8.12
N PRO A 286 -7.04 15.26 8.60
CA PRO A 286 -7.17 14.10 7.75
C PRO A 286 -8.43 14.14 6.89
N SER A 287 -8.27 14.20 5.57
CA SER A 287 -9.22 13.71 4.57
C SER A 287 -9.74 12.31 4.94
N ARG A 288 -10.84 12.26 5.70
CA ARG A 288 -11.54 11.02 6.03
C ARG A 288 -12.25 10.51 4.78
N LEU A 289 -12.30 9.18 4.64
CA LEU A 289 -12.99 8.53 3.52
C LEU A 289 -14.49 8.89 3.55
N PRO A 290 -15.09 9.40 2.45
CA PRO A 290 -16.48 9.84 2.43
C PRO A 290 -17.45 8.73 2.83
N GLY A 291 -18.32 9.00 3.81
CA GLY A 291 -19.29 8.02 4.33
C GLY A 291 -18.69 6.96 5.26
N ALA A 292 -17.41 7.06 5.66
CA ALA A 292 -16.83 6.21 6.69
C ALA A 292 -17.35 6.58 8.09
N PRO A 293 -17.68 5.60 8.95
CA PRO A 293 -18.09 5.84 10.33
C PRO A 293 -17.00 6.52 11.18
N THR A 294 -17.42 7.15 12.27
CA THR A 294 -16.50 7.58 13.34
C THR A 294 -16.53 6.54 14.45
N LEU A 295 -15.37 5.93 14.75
CA LEU A 295 -15.24 5.11 15.95
C LEU A 295 -14.71 5.97 17.10
N GLN A 296 -15.23 5.73 18.30
CA GLN A 296 -14.74 6.34 19.53
C GLN A 296 -13.46 5.66 20.03
N MET A 297 -13.23 4.41 19.62
CA MET A 297 -12.06 3.61 20.02
C MET A 297 -11.94 3.44 21.55
N CYS A 298 -13.08 3.35 22.23
CA CYS A 298 -13.15 2.92 23.63
C CYS A 298 -12.99 1.38 23.72
N TRP A 299 -12.41 0.92 24.82
CA TRP A 299 -12.13 -0.49 25.08
C TRP A 299 -12.88 -0.99 26.31
N ASP A 300 -13.27 -2.26 26.28
CA ASP A 300 -13.88 -3.01 27.39
C ASP A 300 -15.23 -2.45 27.88
N ASP A 301 -15.95 -1.74 27.00
CA ASP A 301 -17.25 -1.14 27.29
C ASP A 301 -18.34 -1.53 26.27
N GLY A 302 -19.57 -1.08 26.51
CA GLY A 302 -20.68 -1.34 25.60
C GLY A 302 -20.57 -0.59 24.27
N GLN A 303 -19.70 0.44 24.18
CA GLN A 303 -19.46 1.17 22.94
C GLN A 303 -18.61 0.35 21.97
N GLU A 304 -17.60 -0.36 22.48
CA GLU A 304 -16.82 -1.32 21.71
C GLU A 304 -17.72 -2.33 20.98
N VAL A 305 -18.67 -2.91 21.70
CA VAL A 305 -19.59 -3.92 21.16
C VAL A 305 -20.47 -3.34 20.04
N ARG A 306 -20.99 -2.12 20.24
CA ARG A 306 -21.79 -1.42 19.22
C ARG A 306 -20.97 -1.15 17.96
N GLU A 307 -19.71 -0.77 18.13
CA GLU A 307 -18.83 -0.44 17.02
C GLU A 307 -18.42 -1.65 16.19
N TRP A 308 -18.37 -2.87 16.75
CA TRP A 308 -18.16 -4.07 15.95
C TRP A 308 -19.24 -4.23 14.87
N LYS A 309 -20.51 -3.96 15.20
CA LYS A 309 -21.61 -4.01 14.20
C LYS A 309 -21.42 -2.92 13.14
N VAL A 310 -21.12 -1.69 13.55
CA VAL A 310 -20.88 -0.55 12.64
C VAL A 310 -19.76 -0.85 11.64
N VAL A 311 -18.65 -1.43 12.12
CA VAL A 311 -17.53 -1.84 11.28
C VAL A 311 -17.98 -2.88 10.24
N MET A 312 -18.69 -3.91 10.68
CA MET A 312 -19.11 -4.97 9.75
C MET A 312 -20.15 -4.51 8.75
N ASP A 313 -21.15 -3.73 9.17
CA ASP A 313 -22.16 -3.14 8.28
C ASP A 313 -21.48 -2.30 7.19
N TRP A 314 -20.40 -1.57 7.53
CA TRP A 314 -19.66 -0.78 6.55
C TRP A 314 -18.84 -1.65 5.58
N TRP A 315 -18.17 -2.70 6.05
CA TRP A 315 -17.36 -3.57 5.20
C TRP A 315 -18.16 -4.50 4.30
N MET A 316 -19.47 -4.62 4.50
CA MET A 316 -20.30 -5.43 3.64
C MET A 316 -20.20 -4.99 2.18
N GLY A 317 -19.81 -5.95 1.34
CA GLY A 317 -19.59 -5.73 -0.09
C GLY A 317 -18.33 -4.93 -0.44
N LYS A 318 -17.45 -4.63 0.53
CA LYS A 318 -16.23 -3.85 0.32
C LYS A 318 -14.95 -4.67 0.49
N CYS A 319 -13.90 -4.24 -0.19
CA CYS A 319 -12.62 -4.95 -0.27
C CYS A 319 -11.57 -4.29 0.63
N SER A 320 -11.28 -4.90 1.79
CA SER A 320 -10.26 -4.41 2.71
C SER A 320 -8.85 -4.46 2.11
N PHE A 321 -8.56 -5.40 1.20
CA PHE A 321 -7.28 -5.44 0.50
C PHE A 321 -7.04 -4.19 -0.35
N CYS A 322 -8.06 -3.69 -1.05
CA CYS A 322 -7.94 -2.47 -1.84
C CYS A 322 -7.94 -1.24 -0.94
N ALA A 323 -8.88 -1.17 0.01
CA ALA A 323 -8.97 -0.06 0.95
C ALA A 323 -7.69 0.09 1.80
N GLY A 324 -7.08 -1.02 2.21
CA GLY A 324 -5.80 -1.06 2.91
C GLY A 324 -4.66 -0.42 2.13
N ARG A 325 -4.74 -0.44 0.79
CA ARG A 325 -3.77 0.19 -0.13
C ARG A 325 -4.07 1.66 -0.41
N GLY A 326 -5.02 2.25 0.31
CA GLY A 326 -5.47 3.62 0.09
C GLY A 326 -6.40 3.80 -1.11
N VAL A 327 -6.88 2.70 -1.73
CA VAL A 327 -7.91 2.77 -2.78
C VAL A 327 -9.26 3.12 -2.14
N GLN A 328 -10.05 3.98 -2.78
CA GLN A 328 -11.30 4.48 -2.21
C GLN A 328 -12.46 4.50 -3.22
N GLY A 329 -13.66 4.82 -2.74
CA GLY A 329 -14.85 5.02 -3.57
C GLY A 329 -15.32 3.75 -4.27
N PRO A 330 -15.88 3.85 -5.50
CA PRO A 330 -16.44 2.70 -6.23
C PRO A 330 -15.44 1.56 -6.46
N GLN A 331 -14.14 1.87 -6.44
CA GLN A 331 -13.09 0.87 -6.65
C GLN A 331 -13.00 -0.15 -5.52
N ILE A 332 -13.47 0.16 -4.31
CA ILE A 332 -13.50 -0.82 -3.20
C ILE A 332 -14.84 -1.55 -3.08
N GLU A 333 -15.84 -1.25 -3.92
CA GLU A 333 -17.19 -1.83 -3.90
C GLU A 333 -17.25 -3.24 -4.51
N HIS A 334 -16.40 -4.12 -3.99
CA HIS A 334 -16.38 -5.54 -4.30
C HIS A 334 -15.86 -6.32 -3.09
N THR A 335 -16.09 -7.62 -3.00
CA THR A 335 -15.53 -8.44 -1.90
C THR A 335 -14.12 -8.93 -2.22
N LEU A 336 -13.33 -9.29 -1.21
CA LEU A 336 -11.99 -9.86 -1.40
C LEU A 336 -11.97 -11.02 -2.41
N ARG A 337 -12.99 -11.89 -2.33
CA ARG A 337 -13.18 -13.06 -3.21
C ARG A 337 -13.39 -12.69 -4.68
N LYS A 338 -13.93 -11.50 -4.93
CA LYS A 338 -14.18 -10.95 -6.27
C LYS A 338 -13.16 -9.86 -6.64
N CYS A 339 -12.11 -9.69 -5.85
CA CYS A 339 -11.13 -8.63 -6.06
C CYS A 339 -10.36 -8.83 -7.37
N PRO A 340 -10.42 -7.85 -8.30
CA PRO A 340 -9.63 -7.88 -9.54
C PRO A 340 -8.18 -7.42 -9.31
N HIS A 341 -7.91 -6.79 -8.17
CA HIS A 341 -6.61 -6.23 -7.79
C HIS A 341 -5.85 -7.18 -6.86
N GLY A 342 -5.62 -8.42 -7.27
CA GLY A 342 -4.76 -9.34 -6.52
C GLY A 342 -5.33 -9.92 -5.21
N GLY A 343 -6.31 -9.28 -4.57
CA GLY A 343 -6.90 -9.74 -3.31
C GLY A 343 -7.50 -11.15 -3.37
N LYS A 344 -8.00 -11.58 -4.53
CA LYS A 344 -8.45 -12.98 -4.70
C LYS A 344 -7.31 -13.99 -4.54
N ARG A 345 -6.08 -13.60 -4.89
CA ARG A 345 -4.89 -14.47 -4.78
C ARG A 345 -4.48 -14.67 -3.32
N VAL A 346 -4.71 -13.68 -2.45
CA VAL A 346 -4.35 -13.79 -1.03
C VAL A 346 -5.20 -14.80 -0.27
N LEU A 347 -6.35 -15.21 -0.84
CA LEU A 347 -7.15 -16.34 -0.32
C LEU A 347 -6.49 -17.71 -0.51
N ARG A 348 -5.26 -17.76 -1.05
CA ARG A 348 -4.41 -18.96 -1.14
C ARG A 348 -3.20 -18.87 -0.20
N SER A 349 -3.16 -17.89 0.69
CA SER A 349 -2.08 -17.77 1.67
C SER A 349 -2.29 -18.73 2.84
N GLU A 350 -1.24 -18.95 3.63
CA GLU A 350 -1.27 -19.80 4.82
C GLU A 350 -2.30 -19.28 5.84
N LEU A 351 -2.44 -17.96 6.00
CA LEU A 351 -3.45 -17.31 6.86
C LEU A 351 -4.87 -17.65 6.39
N ALA A 352 -5.11 -17.60 5.09
CA ALA A 352 -6.41 -17.93 4.53
C ALA A 352 -6.73 -19.43 4.67
N GLU A 353 -5.74 -20.30 4.49
CA GLU A 353 -5.84 -21.75 4.70
C GLU A 353 -6.12 -22.08 6.17
N ALA A 354 -5.32 -21.55 7.10
CA ALA A 354 -5.49 -21.65 8.55
C ALA A 354 -6.91 -21.26 8.99
N ILE A 355 -7.40 -20.11 8.52
CA ILE A 355 -8.75 -19.65 8.83
C ILE A 355 -9.78 -20.55 8.13
N HIS A 356 -9.77 -20.68 6.81
CA HIS A 356 -10.86 -21.25 6.01
C HIS A 356 -10.90 -22.77 5.93
N GLU A 357 -9.75 -23.43 5.92
CA GLU A 357 -9.63 -24.87 5.68
C GLU A 357 -9.33 -25.63 6.97
N GLU A 358 -8.38 -25.14 7.77
CA GLU A 358 -7.98 -25.77 9.03
C GLU A 358 -8.94 -25.46 10.20
N GLY A 359 -9.78 -24.44 10.01
CA GLY A 359 -10.85 -24.13 10.95
C GLY A 359 -10.40 -23.36 12.18
N ILE A 360 -9.30 -22.60 12.07
CA ILE A 360 -8.88 -21.60 13.07
C ILE A 360 -9.86 -20.41 13.00
N ARG A 361 -11.06 -20.64 13.54
CA ARG A 361 -12.20 -19.72 13.56
C ARG A 361 -12.18 -18.83 14.78
N ALA A 362 -12.92 -17.73 14.70
CA ALA A 362 -13.26 -16.87 15.82
C ALA A 362 -13.85 -17.67 16.99
N ARG A 363 -13.10 -17.81 18.09
CA ARG A 363 -13.59 -18.38 19.34
C ARG A 363 -14.36 -17.30 20.09
N GLY A 364 -15.50 -17.66 20.71
CA GLY A 364 -16.37 -16.70 21.42
C GLY A 364 -17.45 -16.05 20.53
N GLY A 365 -17.22 -15.95 19.22
CA GLY A 365 -18.21 -15.46 18.26
C GLY A 365 -18.89 -16.56 17.44
N CYS A 366 -19.76 -16.15 16.51
CA CYS A 366 -20.35 -16.99 15.50
C CYS A 366 -19.27 -17.54 14.56
N ARG A 367 -19.20 -18.87 14.40
CA ARG A 367 -18.19 -19.49 13.52
C ARG A 367 -18.28 -19.02 12.07
N GLY A 368 -19.49 -18.69 11.58
CA GLY A 368 -19.73 -18.24 10.22
C GLY A 368 -19.19 -16.84 9.94
N CYS A 369 -19.52 -15.86 10.80
CA CYS A 369 -19.24 -14.44 10.55
C CYS A 369 -18.32 -13.75 11.57
N ALA A 370 -17.76 -14.49 12.53
CA ALA A 370 -16.95 -14.01 13.65
C ALA A 370 -17.64 -13.09 14.67
N MET A 371 -18.86 -12.63 14.39
CA MET A 371 -19.58 -11.70 15.25
C MET A 371 -20.12 -12.34 16.53
N PRO A 372 -20.22 -11.60 17.64
CA PRO A 372 -20.91 -12.05 18.85
C PRO A 372 -22.34 -12.53 18.58
N ARG A 373 -22.87 -13.37 19.46
CA ARG A 373 -24.22 -13.94 19.33
C ARG A 373 -25.29 -12.84 19.34
N GLU A 374 -25.05 -11.81 20.15
CA GLU A 374 -25.86 -10.61 20.30
C GLU A 374 -25.94 -9.76 19.02
N VAL A 375 -25.02 -9.96 18.07
CA VAL A 375 -24.93 -9.18 16.83
C VAL A 375 -25.29 -10.03 15.60
N CYS A 376 -25.07 -11.34 15.65
CA CYS A 376 -25.31 -12.23 14.52
C CYS A 376 -26.79 -12.68 14.48
N GLU A 377 -27.47 -12.42 13.37
CA GLU A 377 -28.91 -12.68 13.21
C GLU A 377 -29.25 -14.18 13.14
N ALA A 378 -28.24 -15.04 12.98
CA ALA A 378 -28.41 -16.50 13.05
C ALA A 378 -28.46 -17.03 14.50
N TRP A 379 -28.27 -16.17 15.50
CA TRP A 379 -28.45 -16.50 16.91
C TRP A 379 -29.73 -15.86 17.44
N GLU A 380 -30.47 -16.63 18.22
CA GLU A 380 -31.67 -16.15 18.91
C GLU A 380 -31.65 -16.61 20.37
N GLN A 381 -32.29 -15.84 21.24
CA GLN A 381 -32.58 -16.30 22.59
C GLN A 381 -33.90 -17.05 22.58
N ASP A 382 -33.89 -18.27 23.11
CA ASP A 382 -35.13 -19.00 23.32
C ASP A 382 -35.95 -18.41 24.49
N GLY A 383 -37.14 -18.97 24.73
CA GLY A 383 -38.01 -18.52 25.81
C GLY A 383 -37.44 -18.68 27.23
N SER A 384 -36.30 -19.37 27.39
CA SER A 384 -35.57 -19.52 28.66
C SER A 384 -34.41 -18.53 28.81
N GLY A 385 -34.10 -17.75 27.75
CA GLY A 385 -32.97 -16.83 27.71
C GLY A 385 -31.65 -17.51 27.30
N GLU A 386 -31.67 -18.80 26.93
CA GLU A 386 -30.50 -19.48 26.38
C GLU A 386 -30.31 -19.13 24.90
N TRP A 387 -29.06 -18.96 24.49
CA TRP A 387 -28.70 -18.67 23.11
C TRP A 387 -28.70 -19.96 22.27
N CYS A 388 -29.54 -20.01 21.25
CA CYS A 388 -29.56 -21.08 20.27
C CYS A 388 -29.15 -20.57 18.87
N PHE A 389 -28.46 -21.43 18.12
CA PHE A 389 -28.04 -21.12 16.75
C PHE A 389 -29.03 -21.72 15.76
N ASN A 390 -29.62 -20.87 14.94
CA ASN A 390 -30.59 -21.26 13.93
C ASN A 390 -29.89 -21.67 12.62
N GLN A 391 -29.78 -22.97 12.37
CA GLN A 391 -29.12 -23.50 11.17
C GLN A 391 -29.81 -23.13 9.86
N ALA A 392 -31.09 -22.75 9.89
CA ALA A 392 -31.84 -22.34 8.70
C ALA A 392 -31.56 -20.88 8.30
N VAL A 393 -30.99 -20.08 9.21
CA VAL A 393 -30.68 -18.66 8.97
C VAL A 393 -29.20 -18.52 8.63
N SER A 394 -28.90 -17.96 7.46
CA SER A 394 -27.53 -17.60 7.10
C SER A 394 -27.07 -16.40 7.91
N CYS A 395 -25.82 -16.42 8.41
CA CYS A 395 -25.22 -15.25 9.02
C CYS A 395 -25.22 -14.07 8.03
N GLN A 396 -25.72 -12.90 8.46
CA GLN A 396 -25.92 -11.75 7.60
C GLN A 396 -24.62 -11.23 6.94
N TYR A 397 -23.47 -11.46 7.57
CA TYR A 397 -22.16 -11.06 7.04
C TYR A 397 -21.38 -12.19 6.35
N GLY A 398 -21.91 -13.43 6.30
CA GLY A 398 -21.18 -14.57 5.74
C GLY A 398 -19.74 -14.66 6.26
N SER A 399 -18.75 -14.84 5.37
CA SER A 399 -17.32 -14.86 5.71
C SER A 399 -16.65 -13.48 5.78
N GLN A 400 -17.41 -12.37 5.72
CA GLN A 400 -16.87 -11.04 5.48
C GLN A 400 -15.84 -10.62 6.55
N ALA A 401 -16.03 -10.92 7.83
CA ALA A 401 -15.05 -10.55 8.87
C ALA A 401 -13.69 -11.20 8.64
N TYR A 402 -13.68 -12.50 8.30
CA TYR A 402 -12.47 -13.24 7.94
C TYR A 402 -11.81 -12.66 6.69
N ASP A 403 -12.60 -12.46 5.63
CA ASP A 403 -12.12 -11.89 4.37
C ASP A 403 -11.56 -10.48 4.58
N THR A 404 -12.20 -9.67 5.43
CA THR A 404 -11.74 -8.32 5.77
C THR A 404 -10.39 -8.38 6.49
N ALA A 405 -10.23 -9.27 7.48
CA ALA A 405 -9.00 -9.43 8.23
C ALA A 405 -7.84 -9.90 7.34
N ILE A 406 -8.07 -10.94 6.53
CA ILE A 406 -7.11 -11.46 5.54
C ILE A 406 -6.68 -10.34 4.58
N GLY A 407 -7.65 -9.58 4.07
CA GLY A 407 -7.38 -8.53 3.10
C GLY A 407 -6.51 -7.41 3.67
N PHE A 408 -6.74 -6.98 4.92
CA PHE A 408 -5.88 -5.98 5.57
C PHE A 408 -4.49 -6.51 5.86
N PHE A 409 -4.38 -7.70 6.46
CA PHE A 409 -3.09 -8.27 6.85
C PHE A 409 -2.19 -8.52 5.63
N LEU A 410 -2.76 -8.99 4.51
CA LEU A 410 -2.01 -9.35 3.32
C LEU A 410 -1.95 -8.26 2.25
N CYS A 411 -2.53 -7.08 2.50
CA CYS A 411 -2.33 -5.96 1.59
C CYS A 411 -0.86 -5.52 1.59
N THR A 412 -0.48 -4.78 0.54
CA THR A 412 0.89 -4.31 0.37
C THR A 412 1.27 -3.21 1.36
N ASP A 413 0.32 -2.67 2.12
CA ASP A 413 0.60 -1.70 3.19
C ASP A 413 1.10 -2.42 4.45
N PRO A 414 2.38 -2.22 4.85
CA PRO A 414 2.96 -2.93 5.99
C PRO A 414 2.38 -2.50 7.34
N ARG A 415 1.69 -1.34 7.43
CA ARG A 415 1.19 -0.80 8.71
C ARG A 415 0.27 -1.77 9.45
N TYR A 416 -0.61 -2.46 8.73
CA TYR A 416 -1.53 -3.43 9.33
C TYR A 416 -0.79 -4.62 9.94
N ARG A 417 0.31 -5.06 9.32
CA ARG A 417 1.16 -6.15 9.83
C ARG A 417 2.01 -5.69 11.01
N MET A 418 2.58 -4.48 10.93
CA MET A 418 3.39 -3.92 12.01
C MET A 418 2.57 -3.70 13.28
N GLU A 419 1.41 -3.05 13.15
CA GLU A 419 0.53 -2.77 14.29
C GLU A 419 0.02 -4.08 14.94
N LEU A 420 -0.31 -5.11 14.15
CA LEU A 420 -0.69 -6.40 14.71
C LEU A 420 0.46 -7.07 15.47
N ARG A 421 1.69 -7.01 14.94
CA ARG A 421 2.88 -7.58 15.59
C ARG A 421 3.18 -6.92 16.93
N GLU A 422 3.02 -5.60 17.01
CA GLU A 422 3.16 -4.86 18.27
C GLU A 422 2.17 -5.39 19.31
N ASN A 423 0.88 -5.49 18.97
CA ASN A 423 -0.14 -6.04 19.86
C ASN A 423 0.12 -7.50 20.25
N MET A 424 0.53 -8.34 19.30
CA MET A 424 0.86 -9.75 19.55
C MET A 424 2.04 -9.89 20.53
N SER A 425 3.06 -9.03 20.37
CA SER A 425 4.25 -9.00 21.24
C SER A 425 3.91 -8.53 22.64
N GLU A 426 3.06 -7.51 22.79
CA GLU A 426 2.59 -7.03 24.10
C GLU A 426 1.81 -8.11 24.88
N GLU A 427 1.10 -8.99 24.17
CA GLU A 427 0.44 -10.17 24.74
C GLU A 427 1.35 -11.40 24.92
N GLY A 428 2.66 -11.26 24.68
CA GLY A 428 3.64 -12.33 24.88
C GLY A 428 3.63 -13.42 23.80
N SER A 429 3.17 -13.12 22.58
CA SER A 429 3.25 -14.03 21.43
C SER A 429 4.59 -13.82 20.71
N GLU A 430 5.45 -14.85 20.66
CA GLU A 430 6.82 -14.75 20.11
C GLU A 430 6.91 -15.04 18.60
N HIS A 431 5.85 -15.56 17.98
CA HIS A 431 5.83 -16.01 16.58
C HIS A 431 4.86 -15.15 15.75
N ASP A 432 5.32 -14.66 14.59
CA ASP A 432 4.59 -13.73 13.71
C ASP A 432 4.27 -14.33 12.33
N ASP A 433 4.34 -15.65 12.19
CA ASP A 433 3.92 -16.37 10.99
C ASP A 433 2.39 -16.33 10.80
N GLU A 434 1.93 -16.66 9.59
CA GLU A 434 0.53 -16.55 9.20
C GLU A 434 -0.42 -17.46 10.01
N GLU A 435 0.04 -18.63 10.47
CA GLU A 435 -0.74 -19.54 11.33
C GLU A 435 -0.87 -18.95 12.74
N SER A 436 0.23 -18.46 13.31
CA SER A 436 0.24 -17.76 14.61
C SER A 436 -0.68 -16.54 14.61
N VAL A 437 -0.73 -15.80 13.51
CA VAL A 437 -1.67 -14.68 13.31
C VAL A 437 -3.12 -15.17 13.30
N ALA A 438 -3.43 -16.26 12.59
CA ALA A 438 -4.76 -16.85 12.58
C ALA A 438 -5.21 -17.24 13.99
N ILE A 439 -4.32 -17.88 14.76
CA ILE A 439 -4.58 -18.30 16.14
C ILE A 439 -4.86 -17.09 17.02
N TRP A 440 -4.03 -16.03 16.91
CA TRP A 440 -4.19 -14.82 17.70
C TRP A 440 -5.51 -14.12 17.41
N LEU A 441 -5.84 -13.89 16.13
CA LEU A 441 -7.11 -13.30 15.72
C LEU A 441 -8.32 -14.15 16.17
N GLY A 442 -8.15 -15.46 16.22
CA GLY A 442 -9.16 -16.40 16.69
C GLY A 442 -9.36 -16.45 18.21
N LYS A 443 -8.47 -15.86 19.02
CA LYS A 443 -8.56 -15.90 20.49
C LYS A 443 -9.89 -15.34 20.99
N LYS A 444 -10.47 -15.98 21.99
CA LYS A 444 -11.71 -15.54 22.64
C LYS A 444 -11.43 -14.35 23.55
N ILE A 445 -12.31 -13.35 23.49
CA ILE A 445 -12.35 -12.21 24.41
C ILE A 445 -13.75 -12.07 25.03
N ALA A 446 -13.85 -11.33 26.12
CA ALA A 446 -15.11 -10.98 26.75
C ALA A 446 -15.16 -9.48 27.04
N VAL A 447 -16.17 -8.79 26.51
CA VAL A 447 -16.34 -7.34 26.67
C VAL A 447 -17.71 -7.08 27.27
N THR A 448 -17.77 -6.50 28.47
CA THR A 448 -19.05 -6.24 29.18
C THR A 448 -19.95 -7.48 29.31
N GLY A 449 -19.36 -8.66 29.47
CA GLY A 449 -20.10 -9.93 29.55
C GLY A 449 -20.50 -10.55 28.21
N ILE A 450 -20.16 -9.91 27.08
CA ILE A 450 -20.40 -10.41 25.73
C ILE A 450 -19.15 -11.14 25.23
N GLU A 451 -19.31 -12.39 24.80
CA GLU A 451 -18.23 -13.20 24.24
C GLU A 451 -17.98 -12.83 22.76
N ALA A 452 -16.71 -12.62 22.40
CA ALA A 452 -16.29 -12.27 21.05
C ALA A 452 -14.90 -12.87 20.76
N CYS A 453 -14.26 -12.44 19.66
CA CYS A 453 -12.91 -12.84 19.31
C CYS A 453 -12.00 -11.62 19.08
N GLN A 454 -10.67 -11.81 19.17
CA GLN A 454 -9.71 -10.72 18.92
C GLN A 454 -9.86 -10.11 17.52
N MET A 455 -10.29 -10.90 16.52
CA MET A 455 -10.54 -10.41 15.16
C MET A 455 -11.52 -9.24 15.12
N THR A 456 -12.63 -9.27 15.87
CA THR A 456 -13.61 -8.15 15.84
C THR A 456 -13.04 -6.88 16.45
N ARG A 457 -12.17 -7.02 17.47
CA ARG A 457 -11.41 -5.92 18.06
C ARG A 457 -10.38 -5.36 17.08
N GLN A 458 -9.58 -6.22 16.46
CA GLN A 458 -8.56 -5.84 15.48
C GLN A 458 -9.17 -5.17 14.24
N LEU A 459 -10.32 -5.65 13.77
CA LEU A 459 -11.05 -5.03 12.66
C LEU A 459 -11.48 -3.59 12.97
N ARG A 460 -11.77 -3.22 14.23
CA ARG A 460 -12.01 -1.81 14.59
C ARG A 460 -10.76 -0.97 14.37
N VAL A 461 -9.60 -1.43 14.84
CA VAL A 461 -8.32 -0.73 14.68
C VAL A 461 -7.98 -0.54 13.20
N TRP A 462 -7.98 -1.62 12.43
CA TRP A 462 -7.67 -1.56 11.00
C TRP A 462 -8.67 -0.73 10.20
N SER A 463 -9.96 -0.77 10.56
CA SER A 463 -10.97 0.09 9.93
C SER A 463 -10.70 1.55 10.23
N GLN A 464 -10.37 1.90 11.48
CA GLN A 464 -10.00 3.25 11.85
C GLN A 464 -8.79 3.73 11.03
N MET A 465 -7.74 2.91 10.93
CA MET A 465 -6.55 3.22 10.12
C MET A 465 -6.91 3.46 8.64
N ALA A 466 -7.77 2.62 8.07
CA ALA A 466 -8.20 2.74 6.69
C ALA A 466 -9.09 3.98 6.44
N TRP A 467 -9.94 4.34 7.41
CA TRP A 467 -10.88 5.46 7.32
C TRP A 467 -10.23 6.81 7.63
N GLU A 468 -9.25 6.82 8.52
CA GLU A 468 -8.49 8.00 8.95
C GLU A 468 -7.21 8.21 8.14
N ASN A 469 -7.09 7.59 6.96
CA ASN A 469 -5.93 7.66 6.08
C ASN A 469 -5.73 9.04 5.41
N ALA A 470 -5.70 10.06 6.25
CA ALA A 470 -5.11 11.36 5.99
C ALA A 470 -4.45 11.98 7.26
N GLY A 471 -4.07 11.17 8.24
CA GLY A 471 -3.14 11.62 9.28
C GLY A 471 -3.25 10.80 10.55
N ILE A 472 -2.22 9.98 10.79
CA ILE A 472 -2.08 9.20 12.02
C ILE A 472 -1.89 10.15 13.20
N ARG A 473 -2.71 9.95 14.25
CA ARG A 473 -2.41 10.45 15.60
C ARG A 473 -1.19 9.72 16.15
N ARG A 474 -0.24 10.49 16.68
CA ARG A 474 0.76 9.98 17.63
C ARG A 474 0.03 9.33 18.81
N MET A 475 0.27 8.06 19.07
CA MET A 475 0.16 7.53 20.43
C MET A 475 1.47 7.92 21.13
N GLY A 476 1.38 8.82 22.10
CA GLY A 476 2.49 9.15 23.00
C GLY A 476 2.35 8.37 24.30
N ASN A 477 3.43 7.71 24.73
CA ASN A 477 4.32 8.25 25.75
C ASN A 477 5.70 7.62 25.63
#